data_AF-X1DMW8-F1
#
_entry.id   AF-X1DMW8-F1
#
_cell.length_a   1.000
_cell.length_b   1.000
_cell.length_c   1.000
_cell.angle_alpha   90.00
_cell.angle_beta   90.00
_cell.angle_gamma   90.00
#
_symmetry.space_group_name_H-M   'P 1'
#
loop_
_entity.id
_entity.type
_entity.pdbx_description
1 polymer ?
#
loop_
_entity_poly.entity_id
_entity_poly.type
_entity_poly.pdbx_seq_one_letter_code
_entity_poly.pdbx_strand_id
1 'polypeptide(L)'
;MADVPDDYDKFKIIFMNSMILLILNEIFKNETITVSNIGETLDIYPGTILYHLNKLKELNLVRSTKNKAGKKIFLVNIELLKIYNNFFKEPDFSKLLQGI
;
A
#
# COMPACT_ATOMS: atom_id res chain seq x y z
N MET A 1 -25.55 2.67 10.95
CA MET A 1 -24.25 3.36 10.85
C MET A 1 -23.21 2.27 10.81
N ALA A 2 -22.33 2.24 9.82
CA ALA A 2 -21.25 1.25 9.81
C ALA A 2 -20.29 1.64 10.93
N ASP A 3 -20.11 0.75 11.91
CA ASP A 3 -19.16 0.96 13.00
C ASP A 3 -17.76 1.13 12.39
N VAL A 4 -17.11 2.22 12.78
CA VAL A 4 -15.77 2.55 12.34
C VAL A 4 -14.81 1.55 12.98
N PRO A 5 -14.01 0.77 12.22
CA PRO A 5 -13.10 -0.22 12.79
C PRO A 5 -12.11 0.43 13.79
N ASP A 6 -11.76 -0.26 14.88
CA ASP A 6 -10.86 0.30 15.92
C ASP A 6 -9.49 0.76 15.40
N ASP A 7 -9.03 0.23 14.27
CA ASP A 7 -7.77 0.60 13.62
C ASP A 7 -7.89 1.76 12.62
N TYR A 8 -9.05 2.39 12.52
CA TYR A 8 -9.36 3.38 11.50
C TYR A 8 -8.54 4.69 11.62
N ASP A 9 -8.24 5.13 12.83
CA ASP A 9 -7.32 6.26 13.06
C ASP A 9 -5.90 5.93 12.55
N LYS A 10 -5.48 4.66 12.66
CA LYS A 10 -4.17 4.22 12.16
C LYS A 10 -4.12 4.31 10.64
N PHE A 11 -5.18 3.91 9.94
CA PHE A 11 -5.24 4.05 8.48
C PHE A 11 -5.18 5.51 8.03
N LYS A 12 -5.89 6.42 8.72
CA LYS A 12 -5.81 7.85 8.42
C LYS A 12 -4.39 8.38 8.56
N ILE A 13 -3.72 8.10 9.67
CA ILE A 13 -2.34 8.55 9.93
C ILE A 13 -1.38 7.98 8.88
N ILE A 14 -1.54 6.70 8.53
CA ILE A 14 -0.70 5.98 7.60
C ILE A 14 -0.83 6.53 6.18
N PHE A 15 -2.05 6.76 5.70
CA PHE A 15 -2.26 7.27 4.34
C PHE A 15 -1.98 8.77 4.18
N MET A 16 -1.89 9.53 5.28
CA MET A 16 -1.36 10.90 5.23
C MET A 16 0.16 10.95 5.05
N ASN A 17 0.87 9.82 5.18
CA ASN A 17 2.29 9.76 4.89
C ASN A 17 2.52 9.67 3.38
N SER A 18 3.10 10.71 2.79
CA SER A 18 3.40 10.77 1.35
C SER A 18 4.27 9.60 0.87
N MET A 19 5.14 9.05 1.72
CA MET A 19 5.97 7.90 1.36
C MET A 19 5.19 6.63 1.20
N ILE A 20 4.14 6.46 1.99
CA ILE A 20 3.26 5.30 1.86
C ILE A 20 2.51 5.36 0.53
N LEU A 21 2.02 6.55 0.13
CA LEU A 21 1.35 6.73 -1.14
C LEU A 21 2.27 6.46 -2.33
N LEU A 22 3.51 6.95 -2.28
CA LEU A 22 4.50 6.70 -3.32
C LEU A 22 4.86 5.22 -3.44
N ILE A 23 5.08 4.52 -2.32
CA ILE A 23 5.36 3.08 -2.31
C ILE A 23 4.18 2.28 -2.87
N LEU A 24 2.94 2.61 -2.47
CA LEU A 24 1.76 1.94 -2.99
C LEU A 24 1.64 2.15 -4.50
N ASN A 25 1.82 3.37 -5.00
CA ASN A 25 1.79 3.67 -6.43
C ASN A 25 2.78 2.79 -7.22
N GLU A 26 4.00 2.62 -6.73
CA GLU A 26 5.00 1.76 -7.40
C GLU A 26 4.58 0.27 -7.40
N ILE A 27 3.97 -0.21 -6.31
CA ILE A 27 3.44 -1.58 -6.25
C ILE A 27 2.27 -1.77 -7.22
N PHE A 28 1.36 -0.80 -7.31
CA PHE A 28 0.23 -0.85 -8.25
C PHE A 28 0.69 -0.86 -9.71
N LYS A 29 1.75 -0.11 -10.04
CA LYS A 29 2.35 -0.13 -11.39
C LYS A 29 2.97 -1.49 -11.72
N ASN A 30 3.61 -2.12 -10.74
CA ASN A 30 4.28 -3.40 -10.92
C ASN A 30 4.30 -4.21 -9.61
N GLU A 31 3.39 -5.19 -9.49
CA GLU A 31 3.30 -6.05 -8.31
C GLU A 31 4.58 -6.86 -8.05
N THR A 32 5.43 -7.05 -9.06
CA THR A 32 6.67 -7.83 -8.99
C THR A 32 7.89 -6.98 -8.62
N ILE A 33 7.70 -5.69 -8.38
CA ILE A 33 8.77 -4.74 -8.06
C ILE A 33 9.53 -5.17 -6.79
N THR A 34 10.83 -4.88 -6.74
CA THR A 34 11.67 -5.17 -5.57
C THR A 34 11.83 -3.93 -4.69
N VAL A 35 12.21 -4.13 -3.42
CA VAL A 35 12.50 -3.02 -2.49
C VAL A 35 13.60 -2.11 -3.04
N SER A 36 14.64 -2.70 -3.62
CA SER A 36 15.74 -1.95 -4.24
C SER A 36 15.25 -1.10 -5.41
N ASN A 37 14.41 -1.65 -6.29
CA ASN A 37 13.90 -0.87 -7.43
C ASN A 37 12.93 0.24 -7.00
N ILE A 38 12.11 0.02 -5.96
CA ILE A 38 11.31 1.12 -5.39
C ILE A 38 12.25 2.23 -4.86
N GLY A 39 13.32 1.84 -4.16
CA GLY A 39 14.31 2.78 -3.63
C GLY A 39 15.00 3.57 -4.73
N GLU A 40 15.44 2.91 -5.82
CA GLU A 40 16.02 3.56 -6.99
C GLU A 40 15.04 4.53 -7.67
N THR A 41 13.81 4.10 -7.93
CA THR A 41 12.79 4.92 -8.60
C THR A 41 12.42 6.16 -7.79
N LEU A 42 12.37 6.05 -6.46
CA LEU A 42 11.98 7.14 -5.57
C LEU A 42 13.16 7.94 -5.02
N ASP A 43 14.41 7.59 -5.37
CA ASP A 43 15.64 8.13 -4.79
C ASP A 43 15.69 8.04 -3.24
N ILE A 44 15.36 6.85 -2.73
CA ILE A 44 15.24 6.57 -1.29
C ILE A 44 16.05 5.33 -0.92
N TYR A 45 16.70 5.40 0.24
CA TYR A 45 17.42 4.26 0.79
C TYR A 45 16.52 3.02 0.95
N PRO A 46 16.93 1.82 0.48
CA PRO A 46 16.11 0.61 0.56
C PRO A 46 15.62 0.24 1.97
N GLY A 47 16.41 0.55 3.01
CA GLY A 47 15.99 0.34 4.40
C GLY A 47 14.77 1.17 4.80
N THR A 48 14.64 2.38 4.28
CA THR A 48 13.47 3.24 4.49
C THR A 48 12.23 2.67 3.81
N ILE A 49 12.37 2.16 2.59
CA ILE A 49 11.27 1.47 1.89
C ILE A 49 10.84 0.21 2.67
N LEU A 50 11.82 -0.57 3.15
CA LEU A 50 11.54 -1.77 3.94
C LEU A 50 10.80 -1.45 5.24
N TYR A 51 11.17 -0.37 5.92
CA TYR A 51 10.48 0.11 7.13
C TYR A 51 9.00 0.39 6.86
N HIS A 52 8.68 1.16 5.82
CA HIS A 52 7.30 1.45 5.46
C HIS A 52 6.53 0.19 5.02
N LEU A 53 7.16 -0.69 4.22
CA LEU A 53 6.55 -1.96 3.82
C LEU A 53 6.22 -2.86 5.01
N ASN A 54 7.04 -2.88 6.05
CA ASN A 54 6.77 -3.65 7.25
C ASN A 54 5.57 -3.10 8.02
N LYS A 55 5.47 -1.78 8.19
CA LYS A 55 4.26 -1.15 8.75
C LYS A 55 2.99 -1.47 7.95
N LEU A 56 3.09 -1.46 6.61
CA LEU A 56 1.95 -1.80 5.76
C LEU A 56 1.55 -3.28 5.90
N LYS A 57 2.51 -4.19 6.16
CA LYS A 57 2.21 -5.60 6.45
C LYS A 57 1.56 -5.80 7.81
N GLU A 58 2.05 -5.12 8.83
CA GLU A 58 1.48 -5.15 10.19
C GLU A 58 0.00 -4.72 10.18
N LEU A 59 -0.35 -3.78 9.31
CA LEU A 59 -1.72 -3.28 9.11
C LEU A 59 -2.53 -4.08 8.08
N ASN A 60 -1.99 -5.19 7.57
CA ASN A 60 -2.61 -6.01 6.52
C ASN A 60 -2.99 -5.22 5.24
N LEU A 61 -2.30 -4.10 4.98
CA LEU A 61 -2.46 -3.27 3.78
C LEU A 61 -1.68 -3.82 2.60
N VAL A 62 -0.53 -4.43 2.86
CA VAL A 62 0.31 -5.07 1.85
C VAL A 62 0.76 -6.44 2.35
N ARG A 63 0.75 -7.45 1.50
CA ARG A 63 1.38 -8.75 1.78
C ARG A 63 2.29 -9.17 0.64
N SER A 64 3.24 -10.06 0.92
CA SER A 64 4.05 -10.68 -0.13
C SER A 64 3.61 -12.13 -0.34
N THR A 65 3.47 -12.56 -1.59
CA THR A 65 3.20 -13.96 -1.95
C THR A 65 3.99 -14.35 -3.19
N LYS A 66 3.85 -15.59 -3.67
CA LYS A 66 4.34 -16.01 -4.99
C LYS A 66 3.18 -16.06 -5.97
N ASN A 67 3.39 -15.58 -7.18
CA ASN A 67 2.44 -15.75 -8.28
C ASN A 67 2.52 -17.18 -8.86
N LYS A 68 1.70 -17.48 -9.87
CA LYS A 68 1.66 -18.80 -10.53
C LYS A 68 3.00 -19.23 -11.15
N ALA A 69 3.87 -18.28 -11.50
CA ALA A 69 5.21 -18.53 -12.03
C ALA A 69 6.28 -18.66 -10.92
N GLY A 70 5.89 -18.66 -9.64
CA GLY A 70 6.80 -18.74 -8.50
C GLY A 70 7.52 -17.43 -8.17
N LYS A 71 7.25 -16.33 -8.89
CA LYS A 71 7.85 -15.02 -8.64
C LYS A 71 7.21 -14.36 -7.42
N LYS A 72 8.02 -13.78 -6.55
CA LYS A 72 7.53 -12.98 -5.41
C LYS A 72 6.82 -11.73 -5.93
N ILE A 73 5.63 -11.48 -5.41
CA ILE A 73 4.82 -10.30 -5.69
C ILE A 73 4.35 -9.65 -4.39
N PHE A 74 4.04 -8.36 -4.46
CA PHE A 74 3.31 -7.61 -3.46
C PHE A 74 1.83 -7.54 -3.85
N LEU A 75 0.95 -7.85 -2.90
CA LEU A 75 -0.49 -7.70 -3.04
C LEU A 75 -0.97 -6.63 -2.08
N VAL A 76 -1.63 -5.60 -2.60
CA VAL A 76 -2.29 -4.56 -1.82
C VAL A 76 -3.70 -5.02 -1.43
N ASN A 77 -4.11 -4.75 -0.20
CA ASN A 77 -5.45 -5.05 0.27
C ASN A 77 -6.45 -4.00 -0.24
N ILE A 78 -7.08 -4.32 -1.37
CA ILE A 78 -8.02 -3.45 -2.06
C ILE A 78 -9.28 -3.17 -1.25
N GLU A 79 -9.73 -4.12 -0.43
CA GLU A 79 -10.91 -3.93 0.41
C GLU A 79 -10.67 -2.83 1.44
N LEU A 80 -9.49 -2.80 2.07
CA LEU A 80 -9.13 -1.73 3.02
C LEU A 80 -9.05 -0.35 2.34
N LEU A 81 -8.56 -0.27 1.10
CA LEU A 81 -8.56 0.99 0.34
C LEU A 81 -9.98 1.47 0.01
N LYS A 82 -10.89 0.55 -0.37
CA LYS A 82 -12.30 0.87 -0.61
C LYS A 82 -12.99 1.34 0.66
N ILE A 83 -12.76 0.63 1.77
CA ILE A 83 -13.28 1.02 3.09
C ILE A 83 -12.78 2.43 3.44
N TYR A 84 -11.47 2.70 3.30
CA TYR A 84 -10.92 4.03 3.54
C TYR A 84 -11.64 5.11 2.73
N ASN A 85 -11.78 4.92 1.41
CA ASN A 85 -12.44 5.86 0.50
C ASN A 85 -13.93 6.09 0.82
N ASN A 86 -14.62 5.13 1.45
CA ASN A 86 -16.02 5.30 1.84
C ASN A 86 -16.20 6.34 2.94
N PHE A 87 -15.16 6.60 3.73
CA PHE A 87 -15.25 7.49 4.88
C PHE A 87 -14.33 8.72 4.77
N PHE A 88 -13.22 8.64 4.03
CA PHE A 88 -12.31 9.75 3.75
C PHE A 88 -12.24 10.03 2.26
N LYS A 89 -12.20 11.32 1.90
CA LYS A 89 -12.06 11.74 0.50
C LYS A 89 -10.61 11.86 0.03
N GLU A 90 -9.66 11.96 0.97
CA GLU A 90 -8.26 12.22 0.66
C GLU A 90 -7.34 11.39 1.57
N PRO A 91 -6.32 10.71 1.03
CA PRO A 91 -6.06 10.57 -0.41
C PRO A 91 -7.10 9.69 -1.11
N ASP A 92 -7.48 10.06 -2.33
CA ASP A 92 -8.44 9.28 -3.13
C ASP A 92 -7.75 8.11 -3.86
N PHE A 93 -8.03 6.88 -3.42
CA PHE A 93 -7.55 5.66 -4.07
C PHE A 93 -8.33 5.25 -5.32
N SER A 94 -9.43 5.92 -5.69
CA SER A 94 -10.35 5.47 -6.75
C SER A 94 -9.64 5.28 -8.09
N LYS A 95 -8.68 6.15 -8.43
CA LYS A 95 -7.88 6.03 -9.66
C LYS A 95 -6.99 4.79 -9.66
N LEU A 96 -6.38 4.44 -8.53
CA LEU A 96 -5.58 3.23 -8.40
C LEU A 96 -6.44 1.97 -8.52
N LEU A 97 -7.68 2.05 -8.04
CA LEU A 97 -8.63 0.93 -8.06
C LEU A 97 -9.29 0.70 -9.43
N GLN A 98 -9.25 1.66 -10.36
CA GLN A 98 -9.83 1.51 -11.70
C GLN A 98 -9.04 0.52 -12.59
N GLY A 99 -7.80 0.18 -12.24
CA GLY A 99 -6.94 -0.73 -13.00
C GLY A 99 -6.98 -2.19 -12.57
N ILE A 100 -7.92 -2.58 -11.69
CA ILE A 100 -8.05 -3.92 -11.11
C ILE A 100 -9.35 -4.58 -11.55
#